data_AF-A0A535KYV2-F1
#
_entry.id   AF-A0A535KYV2-F1
#
_cell.length_a   1.000
_cell.length_b   1.000
_cell.length_c   1.000
_cell.angle_alpha   90.00
_cell.angle_beta   90.00
_cell.angle_gamma   90.00
#
_symmetry.space_group_name_H-M   'P 1'
#
loop_
_entity.id
_entity.type
_entity.pdbx_description
1 polymer ?
#
loop_
_entity_poly.entity_id
_entity_poly.type
_entity_poly.pdbx_seq_one_letter_code
_entity_poly.pdbx_strand_id
1 'polypeptide(L)' 'MGANPPQQVADAMHAAWVAFATSGNPAWPQFDLKRRATMRFDTTSKLVEDPCAAERVLWEDRR' A
#
# COMPACT_ATOMS: atom_id res chain seq x y z
N MET A 1 -6.51 -21.33 -6.10
CA MET A 1 -6.28 -20.11 -6.90
C MET A 1 -7.57 -19.81 -7.66
N GLY A 2 -8.16 -18.63 -7.48
CA GLY A 2 -9.42 -18.28 -8.12
C GLY A 2 -9.21 -18.05 -9.62
N ALA A 3 -10.08 -18.62 -10.46
CA ALA A 3 -9.93 -18.68 -11.91
C ALA A 3 -10.04 -17.31 -12.64
N ASN A 4 -10.24 -16.22 -11.90
CA ASN A 4 -10.33 -14.86 -12.44
C ASN A 4 -9.96 -13.84 -11.34
N PRO A 5 -8.66 -13.68 -11.02
CA PRO A 5 -8.25 -12.60 -10.12
C PRO A 5 -8.65 -11.25 -10.73
N PRO A 6 -9.06 -10.24 -9.93
CA PRO A 6 -9.53 -8.98 -10.49
C PRO A 6 -8.43 -8.26 -11.27
N GLN A 7 -8.53 -8.24 -12.60
CA GLN A 7 -7.55 -7.61 -13.50
C GLN A 7 -7.29 -6.14 -13.13
N GLN A 8 -8.34 -5.44 -12.69
CA GLN A 8 -8.25 -4.06 -12.24
C GLN A 8 -7.22 -3.82 -11.12
N VAL A 9 -7.03 -4.80 -10.22
CA VAL A 9 -6.03 -4.69 -9.15
C VAL A 9 -4.63 -4.79 -9.73
N ALA A 10 -4.41 -5.71 -10.67
CA ALA A 10 -3.14 -5.86 -11.36
C ALA A 10 -2.80 -4.60 -12.17
N ASP A 11 -3.77 -4.02 -12.87
CA ASP A 11 -3.60 -2.80 -13.65
C ASP A 11 -3.22 -1.61 -12.76
N ALA A 12 -3.90 -1.45 -11.61
CA ALA A 12 -3.61 -0.39 -10.65
C ALA A 12 -2.20 -0.53 -10.05
N MET A 13 -1.80 -1.74 -9.66
CA MET A 13 -0.45 -2.01 -9.17
C MET A 13 0.60 -1.76 -10.25
N HIS A 14 0.38 -2.27 -11.46
CA HIS A 14 1.32 -2.11 -12.57
C HIS A 14 1.54 -0.63 -12.93
N ALA A 15 0.45 0.13 -13.06
CA ALA A 15 0.53 1.56 -13.35
C ALA A 15 1.33 2.34 -12.29
N ALA A 16 1.12 2.04 -11.00
CA ALA A 16 1.87 2.65 -9.92
C ALA A 16 3.36 2.32 -9.97
N TRP A 17 3.72 1.08 -10.31
CA TRP A 17 5.12 0.66 -10.46
C TRP A 17 5.81 1.33 -11.64
N VAL A 18 5.12 1.45 -12.78
CA VAL A 18 5.63 2.19 -13.95
C VAL A 18 5.84 3.67 -13.62
N ALA A 19 4.89 4.31 -12.94
CA ALA A 19 4.99 5.70 -12.52
C ALA A 19 6.18 5.93 -11.56
N PHE A 20 6.38 5.01 -10.62
CA PHE A 20 7.54 5.03 -9.73
C PHE A 20 8.86 4.85 -10.48
N ALA A 21 8.98 3.87 -11.37
CA ALA A 21 10.20 3.65 -12.14
C ALA A 21 10.54 4.84 -13.05
N THR A 22 9.52 5.54 -13.54
CA THR A 22 9.68 6.67 -14.47
C THR A 22 9.99 7.99 -13.76
N SER A 23 9.36 8.25 -12.61
CA SER A 23 9.37 9.58 -11.96
C SER A 23 9.73 9.57 -10.47
N GLY A 24 9.86 8.39 -9.86
CA GLY A 24 10.00 8.22 -8.42
C GLY A 24 8.70 8.41 -7.63
N ASN A 25 7.57 8.70 -8.29
CA ASN A 25 6.29 8.96 -7.64
C ASN A 25 5.21 7.96 -8.11
N PRO A 26 4.71 7.06 -7.24
CA PRO A 26 3.65 6.11 -7.57
C PRO A 26 2.23 6.68 -7.45
N ALA A 27 2.09 8.01 -7.32
CA ALA A 27 0.82 8.74 -7.11
C ALA A 27 0.22 8.64 -5.69
N TRP A 28 1.04 8.38 -4.67
CA TRP A 28 0.67 8.60 -3.26
C TRP A 28 1.86 9.14 -2.46
N PRO A 29 1.62 9.75 -1.28
CA PRO A 29 2.68 10.36 -0.48
C PRO A 29 3.76 9.35 -0.07
N GLN A 30 4.99 9.84 0.08
CA GLN A 30 6.08 9.07 0.66
C GLN A 30 5.70 8.60 2.07
N PHE A 31 6.12 7.39 2.41
CA PHE A 31 5.93 6.84 3.74
C PHE A 31 6.72 7.66 4.78
N ASP A 32 6.04 8.09 5.85
CA ASP A 32 6.63 8.75 7.00
C ASP A 32 6.17 8.09 8.31
N LEU A 33 6.99 8.18 9.36
CA LEU A 33 6.71 7.52 10.63
C LEU A 33 5.56 8.13 11.44
N LYS A 34 5.11 9.35 11.10
CA LYS A 34 4.01 10.04 11.79
C LYS A 34 2.66 9.53 11.29
N ARG A 35 2.47 9.47 9.98
CA ARG A 35 1.20 9.05 9.35
C ARG A 35 1.17 7.58 9.00
N ARG A 36 2.34 7.01 8.65
CA ARG A 36 2.49 5.62 8.19
C ARG A 36 1.49 5.25 7.10
N ALA A 37 1.19 6.21 6.22
CA ALA A 37 0.18 6.06 5.19
C ALA A 37 0.62 4.97 4.20
N THR A 38 -0.28 3.99 3.98
CA THR A 38 0.01 2.79 3.19
C THR A 38 -1.04 2.63 2.10
N MET A 39 -0.61 2.48 0.85
CA MET A 39 -1.53 2.16 -0.25
C MET A 39 -1.99 0.71 -0.10
N ARG A 40 -3.30 0.52 0.07
CA ARG A 40 -3.93 -0.80 0.12
C ARG A 40 -4.56 -1.10 -1.24
N PHE A 41 -3.96 -2.04 -1.97
CA PHE A 41 -4.52 -2.55 -3.22
C PHE A 41 -5.66 -3.52 -2.94
N ASP A 42 -6.78 -3.26 -3.58
CA ASP A 42 -8.02 -4.04 -3.54
C ASP A 42 -8.85 -3.62 -4.78
N THR A 43 -9.98 -4.27 -5.02
CA THR A 43 -10.99 -3.89 -6.02
C THR A 43 -11.31 -2.39 -5.97
N THR A 44 -11.31 -1.80 -4.76
CA THR A 44 -11.22 -0.36 -4.56
C THR A 44 -9.95 -0.04 -3.76
N SER A 45 -8.89 0.36 -4.47
CA SER A 45 -7.61 0.69 -3.86
C SER A 45 -7.68 2.03 -3.13
N LYS A 46 -7.06 2.12 -1.95
CA LYS A 46 -7.09 3.34 -1.13
C LYS A 46 -5.85 3.50 -0.26
N LEU A 47 -5.51 4.75 0.03
CA LEU A 47 -4.51 5.10 1.04
C LEU A 47 -5.13 4.96 2.43
N VAL A 48 -4.50 4.17 3.31
CA VAL A 48 -4.95 3.93 4.69
C VAL A 48 -3.87 4.42 5.64
N GLU A 49 -4.26 5.17 6.68
CA GLU A 49 -3.34 5.65 7.71
C GLU A 49 -3.10 4.57 8.78
N ASP A 50 -1.82 4.35 9.10
CA ASP A 50 -1.30 3.39 10.10
C ASP A 50 -2.13 2.09 10.29
N PRO A 51 -2.33 1.28 9.23
CA PRO A 51 -3.26 0.14 9.28
C PRO A 51 -2.85 -0.97 10.26
N CYS A 52 -1.57 -1.03 10.65
CA CYS A 52 -1.02 -2.06 11.54
C CYS A 52 -0.56 -1.50 12.90
N ALA A 53 -1.13 -0.37 13.35
CA ALA A 53 -0.74 0.31 14.58
C ALA A 53 -0.72 -0.62 15.81
N ALA A 54 -1.82 -1.34 16.04
CA ALA A 54 -1.99 -2.19 17.22
C ALA A 54 -0.99 -3.35 17.26
N GLU A 55 -0.76 -4.00 16.11
CA GLU A 55 0.24 -5.05 16.01
C GLU A 55 1.64 -4.49 16.29
N ARG A 56 2.00 -3.38 15.64
CA ARG A 56 3.31 -2.75 15.81
C ARG A 56 3.61 -2.41 17.28
N VAL A 57 2.65 -1.84 18.01
CA VAL A 57 2.80 -1.53 19.45
C VAL A 57 3.05 -2.80 20.27
N LEU A 58 2.29 -3.87 20.00
CA LEU A 58 2.45 -5.13 20.72
C LEU A 58 3.84 -5.76 20.56
N TRP A 59 4.50 -5.57 19.42
CA TRP A 59 5.86 -6.04 19.19
C TRP A 59 6.94 -5.10 19.75
N GLU A 60 6.67 -3.79 19.84
CA GLU A 60 7.55 -2.81 20.50
C GLU A 60 7.65 -3.11 22.01
N ASP A 61 6.54 -3.50 22.66
CA ASP A 61 6.51 -3.87 24.09
C ASP A 61 7.26 -5.18 24.42
N ARG A 62 7.60 -5.97 23.40
CA ARG A 62 8.31 -7.26 23.53
C ARG A 62 9.80 -7.20 23.17
N ARG A 63 10.33 -6.00 22.88
CA ARG A 63 11.73 -5.78 22.51
C ARG A 63 12.57 -5.35 23.71
#